data_AF-A0A0K9Q5C0-F1
#
_entry.id   AF-A0A0K9Q5C0-F1
#
_cell.length_a   1.000
_cell.length_b   1.000
_cell.length_c   1.000
_cell.angle_alpha   90.00
_cell.angle_beta   90.00
_cell.angle_gamma   90.00
#
_symmetry.space_group_name_H-M   'P 1'
#
loop_
_entity.id
_entity.type
_entity.pdbx_description
1 polymer ?
#
loop_
_entity_poly.entity_id
_entity_poly.type
_entity_poly.pdbx_seq_one_letter_code
_entity_poly.pdbx_strand_id
1 'polypeptide(L)' 'MKYIKSAKPDSGFPLFQSESLKWPGFVKFDDVNGKVLTFSAQDSIYKVFDLKNYKLLYSISDKNVQEIKIRFVILN' A
#
# COMPACT_ATOMS: atom_id res chain seq x y z
N MET A 1 10.63 -12.36 -6.58
CA MET A 1 11.93 -12.34 -7.28
C MET A 1 12.14 -13.45 -8.31
N LYS A 2 11.50 -14.64 -8.16
CA LYS A 2 11.54 -15.74 -9.15
C LYS A 2 11.29 -15.27 -10.59
N TYR A 3 10.19 -14.55 -10.82
CA TYR A 3 9.77 -14.10 -12.16
C TYR A 3 10.68 -13.06 -12.80
N ILE A 4 11.22 -12.14 -11.99
CA ILE A 4 12.19 -11.13 -12.44
C ILE A 4 13.51 -11.81 -12.82
N LYS A 5 14.03 -12.68 -11.95
CA LYS A 5 15.27 -13.43 -12.20
C LYS A 5 15.15 -14.36 -13.41
N SER A 6 13.95 -14.86 -13.72
CA SER A 6 13.71 -15.71 -14.89
C SER A 6 13.33 -14.93 -16.15
N ALA A 7 13.44 -13.60 -16.17
CA ALA A 7 13.04 -12.73 -17.29
C ALA A 7 11.61 -12.98 -17.80
N LYS A 8 10.68 -13.30 -16.89
CA LYS A 8 9.26 -13.54 -17.17
C LYS A 8 8.38 -12.58 -16.36
N PRO A 9 8.46 -11.26 -16.61
CA PRO A 9 7.72 -10.27 -15.85
C PRO A 9 6.20 -10.50 -15.90
N ASP A 10 5.69 -10.98 -17.03
CA ASP A 10 4.24 -11.21 -17.25
C ASP A 10 3.68 -12.39 -16.45
N SER A 11 4.54 -13.25 -15.89
CA SER A 11 4.12 -14.35 -15.02
C SER A 11 3.90 -13.93 -13.55
N GLY A 12 3.98 -12.63 -13.28
CA GLY A 12 3.64 -12.07 -11.97
C GLY A 12 2.16 -12.19 -11.64
N PHE A 13 1.79 -11.79 -10.42
CA PHE A 13 0.41 -11.67 -9.99
C PHE A 13 0.19 -10.29 -9.34
N PRO A 14 -1.00 -9.69 -9.50
CA PRO A 14 -1.32 -8.41 -8.89
C PRO A 14 -1.42 -8.52 -7.36
N LEU A 15 -0.80 -7.59 -6.64
CA LEU A 15 -0.82 -7.55 -5.17
C LEU A 15 -2.06 -6.84 -4.61
N PHE A 16 -2.61 -5.87 -5.35
CA PHE A 16 -3.69 -5.00 -4.91
C PHE A 16 -4.85 -5.03 -5.92
N GLN A 17 -5.44 -6.20 -6.14
CA GLN A 17 -6.48 -6.39 -7.18
C GLN A 17 -7.69 -5.45 -7.03
N SER A 18 -8.02 -5.08 -5.79
CA SER A 18 -9.12 -4.15 -5.48
C SER A 18 -8.74 -2.68 -5.58
N GLU A 19 -7.46 -2.35 -5.80
CA GLU A 19 -6.97 -0.97 -5.74
C GLU A 19 -6.64 -0.44 -7.14
N SER A 20 -7.09 0.78 -7.41
CA SER A 20 -6.75 1.53 -8.62
C SER A 20 -5.83 2.69 -8.25
N LEU A 21 -4.52 2.46 -8.32
CA LEU A 21 -3.48 3.47 -8.07
C LEU A 21 -3.27 4.35 -9.30
N LYS A 22 -4.29 5.13 -9.67
CA LYS A 22 -4.19 6.13 -10.73
C LYS A 22 -3.69 7.44 -10.13
N TRP A 23 -2.88 8.16 -10.89
CA TRP A 23 -2.54 9.52 -10.52
C TRP A 23 -3.79 10.42 -10.61
N PRO A 24 -4.02 11.34 -9.64
CA PRO A 24 -3.25 11.53 -8.41
C PRO A 24 -3.57 10.43 -7.39
N GLY A 25 -2.56 9.77 -6.87
CA GLY A 25 -2.69 8.59 -6.01
C GLY A 25 -1.31 7.99 -5.81
N PHE A 26 -1.13 7.20 -4.75
CA PHE A 26 0.19 6.67 -4.44
C PHE A 26 0.14 5.34 -3.70
N VAL A 27 1.29 4.66 -3.72
CA VAL A 27 1.62 3.54 -2.85
C VAL A 27 2.95 3.83 -2.15
N LYS A 28 3.00 3.60 -0.84
CA LYS A 28 4.20 3.72 -0.02
C LYS A 28 4.42 2.42 0.74
N PHE A 29 5.60 1.84 0.57
CA PHE A 29 6.04 0.67 1.32
C PHE A 29 6.81 1.15 2.57
N ASP A 30 6.39 0.65 3.73
CA ASP A 30 7.02 0.91 5.03
C ASP A 30 7.46 -0.45 5.59
N ASP A 31 8.71 -0.81 5.32
CA ASP A 31 9.32 -2.06 5.73
C ASP A 31 9.61 -2.09 7.25
N VAL A 32 9.93 -0.95 7.84
CA VAL A 32 10.14 -0.80 9.30
C VAL A 32 8.88 -1.18 10.08
N ASN A 33 7.71 -0.72 9.65
CA ASN A 33 6.43 -1.02 10.32
C ASN A 33 5.70 -2.24 9.73
N GLY A 34 6.24 -2.83 8.66
CA GLY A 34 5.61 -3.94 7.94
C GLY A 34 4.24 -3.55 7.38
N LYS A 35 4.12 -2.37 6.75
CA LYS A 35 2.87 -1.85 6.19
C LYS A 35 3.04 -1.35 4.76
N VAL A 36 1.95 -1.40 4.00
CA VAL A 36 1.81 -0.66 2.74
C VAL A 36 0.68 0.34 2.90
N LEU A 37 0.94 1.62 2.60
CA LEU A 37 -0.07 2.67 2.58
C LEU A 37 -0.41 2.99 1.12
N THR A 38 -1.68 2.97 0.76
CA THR A 38 -2.17 3.44 -0.53
C THR A 38 -3.09 4.63 -0.36
N PHE A 39 -3.18 5.46 -1.41
CA PHE A 39 -4.18 6.50 -1.55
C PHE A 39 -4.78 6.48 -2.96
N SER A 40 -6.11 6.40 -3.04
CA SER A 40 -6.90 6.62 -4.26
C SER A 40 -7.52 8.01 -4.19
N ALA A 41 -7.10 8.97 -5.04
CA ALA A 41 -7.76 10.27 -5.05
C ALA A 41 -9.16 10.22 -5.65
N GLN A 42 -9.40 9.30 -6.60
CA GLN A 42 -10.73 9.11 -7.18
C GLN A 42 -11.77 8.82 -6.10
N ASP A 43 -11.42 7.93 -5.17
CA ASP A 43 -12.31 7.52 -4.09
C ASP A 43 -12.12 8.37 -2.83
N SER A 44 -11.02 9.13 -2.74
CA SER A 44 -10.56 9.84 -1.54
C SER A 44 -10.39 8.89 -0.34
N ILE A 45 -9.75 7.74 -0.58
CA ILE A 45 -9.58 6.68 0.42
C ILE A 45 -8.10 6.37 0.61
N TYR A 46 -7.69 6.31 1.87
CA TYR A 46 -6.42 5.69 2.27
C TYR A 46 -6.65 4.26 2.72
N LYS A 47 -5.76 3.34 2.33
CA LYS A 47 -5.78 1.97 2.83
C LYS A 47 -4.41 1.55 3.34
N VAL A 48 -4.43 0.75 4.39
CA VAL A 48 -3.23 0.18 5.00
C VAL A 48 -3.31 -1.32 4.85
N PHE A 49 -2.29 -1.92 4.26
CA PHE A 49 -2.14 -3.35 4.09
C PHE A 49 -0.97 -3.87 4.93
N ASP A 50 -1.05 -5.13 5.35
CA ASP A 50 0.08 -5.87 5.89
C ASP A 50 1.11 -6.13 4.77
N LEU A 51 2.39 -5.83 5.01
CA LEU A 51 3.43 -5.99 3.98
C LEU A 51 3.75 -7.47 3.70
N LYS A 52 3.56 -8.37 4.67
CA LYS A 52 3.95 -9.78 4.55
C LYS A 52 2.99 -10.56 3.66
N ASN A 53 1.70 -10.30 3.77
CA ASN A 53 0.67 -11.05 3.06
C ASN A 53 -0.30 -10.18 2.24
N TYR A 54 -0.11 -8.86 2.21
CA TYR A 54 -0.94 -7.90 1.48
C TYR A 54 -2.41 -7.89 1.89
N LYS A 55 -2.73 -8.35 3.10
CA LYS A 55 -4.08 -8.29 3.65
C LYS A 55 -4.43 -6.85 4.04
N LEU A 56 -5.62 -6.39 3.67
CA LEU A 56 -6.16 -5.10 4.12
C LEU A 56 -6.32 -5.10 5.65
N LEU A 57 -5.75 -4.09 6.32
CA LEU A 57 -5.84 -3.88 7.76
C LEU A 57 -6.79 -2.74 8.09
N TYR A 58 -6.66 -1.60 7.39
CA TYR A 58 -7.46 -0.40 7.62
C TYR A 58 -7.88 0.25 6.31
N SER A 59 -9.07 0.84 6.31
CA SER A 59 -9.59 1.68 5.23
C SER A 59 -10.16 2.96 5.83
N ILE A 60 -9.66 4.10 5.38
CA ILE A 60 -9.99 5.42 5.91
C ILE A 60 -10.55 6.24 4.75
N SER A 61 -11.86 6.46 4.77
CA SER A 61 -12.58 7.26 3.78
C SER A 61 -13.01 8.57 4.43
N ASP A 62 -12.10 9.54 4.43
CA ASP A 62 -12.35 10.88 4.95
C ASP A 62 -11.66 11.91 4.06
N LYS A 63 -12.48 12.76 3.45
CA LYS A 63 -12.06 13.80 2.51
C LYS A 63 -11.29 14.94 3.19
N ASN A 64 -11.35 15.03 4.51
CA ASN A 64 -10.66 16.07 5.29
C ASN A 64 -9.26 15.62 5.74
N VAL A 65 -8.86 14.37 5.46
CA VAL A 65 -7.53 13.88 5.79
C VAL A 65 -6.50 14.48 4.84
N GLN A 66 -5.67 15.39 5.37
CA GLN A 66 -4.59 16.03 4.62
C GLN A 66 -3.34 15.15 4.55
N GLU A 67 -3.03 14.40 5.60
CA GLU A 67 -1.84 13.57 5.69
C GLU A 67 -2.07 12.36 6.61
N ILE A 68 -1.47 11.22 6.26
CA ILE A 68 -1.30 10.07 7.16
C ILE A 68 0.19 9.83 7.39
N LYS A 69 0.61 9.81 8.65
CA LYS A 69 1.96 9.45 9.07
C LYS A 69 1.96 8.12 9.82
N ILE A 70 2.72 7.16 9.32
CA ILE A 70 3.06 5.92 10.04
C ILE A 70 4.41 6.16 10.72
N ARG A 71 4.49 5.92 12.02
CA ARG A 71 5.71 6.13 12.82
C ARG A 71 6.11 4.84 13.52
N PHE A 72 7.41 4.62 13.58
CA PHE A 72 8.01 3.67 14.51
C PHE A 72 8.07 4.31 15.91
N VAL A 73 7.71 3.57 16.95
CA VAL A 73 7.87 4.00 18.35
C VAL A 73 8.98 3.17 18.97
N ILE A 74 10.04 3.83 19.44
CA ILE A 74 11.00 3.21 20.36
C ILE A 74 10.41 3.30 21.75
N LEU A 75 10.02 2.16 22.32
CA LEU A 75 9.73 2.06 23.75
C LEU A 75 11.08 1.90 24.46
N ASN A 76 11.43 2.89 25.29
CA ASN A 76 12.57 2.82 26.21
C ASN A 76 12.19 2.10 27.49
#